data_AF-A0A8D1WTP0-F1
#
_entry.id   AF-A0A8D1WTP0-F1
#
_cell.length_a   1.000
_cell.length_b   1.000
_cell.length_c   1.000
_cell.angle_alpha   90.00
_cell.angle_beta   90.00
_cell.angle_gamma   90.00
#
_symmetry.space_group_name_H-M   'P 1'
#
loop_
_entity.id
_entity.type
_entity.pdbx_description
1 polymer ?
#
loop_
_entity_poly.entity_id
_entity_poly.type
_entity_poly.pdbx_seq_one_letter_code
_entity_poly.pdbx_strand_id
1 'polypeptide(L)'
;MAFMEKPPAGKVLLDDTVPLTAAIEASQSLQSHTITGLSLPLPPKKLIGNMDREFIAERQKGLQNYLNVITTNHILSNCELVKKFLDPNNYSANYTEIALQQVSMFFRSEPKWEVVEPLKDIGWRIRKKYFLMKIKNQPKERLVLSWADLGPDKYLSDKDFQCLIKLLPSCLHPYIFRVTFATANESSALLIRMFNEKGTLKDLIYKAKPKDPFLRKYCNPKKIQGLELQQIKTYGRQILEVLKFLHDKGFPYGHLHASNVVLEGDTCRLLDLENSLLGLPSFYRSYFSQFRKINTLESVDVFCFGHLLYEMTYGRPPDSVPVDSFPPAPSMAVVAVLESTLSCEACKNGMPTVSRLLQMPLFSDVLLTTSEKPQFKIPTKLKEALRIAKECIEKRLIEEQKQIHQHRRLTRAQSHHGSEEERKKRKILARKKSKRSAVENSEEHSAKYSNSNNSAGSGASSPLTSPSSPTPPSTAVEHAPF
;
A
#
# COMPACT_ATOMS: atom_id res chain seq x y z
N MET A 1 -36.99 26.35 -9.54
CA MET A 1 -36.17 25.19 -9.96
C MET A 1 -34.75 25.44 -9.51
N ALA A 2 -34.25 24.64 -8.57
CA ALA A 2 -32.91 24.77 -8.02
C ALA A 2 -31.88 24.36 -9.07
N PHE A 3 -30.99 25.29 -9.43
CA PHE A 3 -29.77 24.97 -10.14
C PHE A 3 -28.91 24.10 -9.22
N MET A 4 -28.78 22.82 -9.56
CA MET A 4 -27.82 21.95 -8.91
C MET A 4 -26.43 22.47 -9.28
N GLU A 5 -25.75 23.08 -8.31
CA GLU A 5 -24.31 23.30 -8.38
C GLU A 5 -23.62 21.96 -8.64
N LYS A 6 -22.92 21.86 -9.76
CA LYS A 6 -21.98 20.77 -9.99
C LYS A 6 -20.91 20.84 -8.88
N PRO A 7 -20.59 19.73 -8.19
CA PRO A 7 -19.47 19.73 -7.28
C PRO A 7 -18.19 20.08 -8.06
N PRO A 8 -17.26 20.84 -7.46
CA PRO A 8 -16.01 21.19 -8.10
C PRO A 8 -15.28 19.92 -8.54
N ALA A 9 -14.71 19.93 -9.75
CA ALA A 9 -13.88 18.85 -10.25
C ALA A 9 -12.75 18.61 -9.25
N GLY A 10 -12.84 17.51 -8.50
CA GLY A 10 -11.84 17.15 -7.51
C GLY A 10 -10.48 17.03 -8.21
N LYS A 11 -9.45 17.68 -7.65
CA LYS A 11 -8.06 17.42 -8.06
C LYS A 11 -7.85 15.92 -7.95
N VAL A 12 -7.55 15.25 -9.06
CA VAL A 12 -7.23 13.82 -9.05
C VAL A 12 -5.94 13.66 -8.26
N LEU A 13 -6.04 13.16 -7.02
CA LEU A 13 -4.88 12.87 -6.18
C LEU A 13 -4.22 11.59 -6.68
N LEU A 14 -2.89 11.57 -6.71
CA LEU A 14 -2.14 10.35 -7.04
C LEU A 14 -2.46 9.25 -6.02
N ASP A 15 -2.95 8.12 -6.51
CA ASP A 15 -3.32 6.98 -5.68
C ASP A 15 -2.20 5.93 -5.61
N ASP A 16 -1.30 6.11 -4.65
CA ASP A 16 -0.16 5.20 -4.42
C ASP A 16 -0.61 3.81 -3.93
N THR A 17 -1.90 3.61 -3.60
CA THR A 17 -2.43 2.33 -3.12
C THR A 17 -2.68 1.33 -4.23
N VAL A 18 -2.74 1.77 -5.48
CA VAL A 18 -2.96 0.88 -6.62
C VAL A 18 -1.75 -0.05 -6.79
N PRO A 19 -1.96 -1.39 -6.77
CA PRO A 19 -0.90 -2.33 -7.04
C PRO A 19 -0.31 -2.10 -8.44
N LEU A 20 1.03 -2.05 -8.53
CA LEU A 20 1.68 -2.03 -9.83
C LEU A 20 1.62 -3.42 -10.45
N THR A 21 1.10 -3.51 -11.67
CA THR A 21 1.19 -4.70 -12.51
C THR A 21 1.97 -4.35 -13.76
N ALA A 22 3.01 -5.11 -14.06
CA ALA A 22 3.80 -4.95 -15.27
C ALA A 22 3.84 -6.28 -16.02
N ALA A 23 3.45 -6.26 -17.29
CA ALA A 23 3.58 -7.36 -18.22
C ALA A 23 4.51 -6.92 -19.35
N ILE A 24 5.52 -7.72 -19.65
CA ILE A 24 6.45 -7.40 -20.74
C ILE A 24 5.80 -7.79 -22.05
N GLU A 25 5.37 -6.81 -22.84
CA GLU A 25 4.77 -7.02 -24.17
C GLU A 25 5.80 -7.00 -25.31
N ALA A 26 6.93 -6.31 -25.12
CA ALA A 26 8.10 -6.32 -26.02
C ALA A 26 9.39 -5.99 -25.25
N SER A 27 10.54 -6.51 -25.69
CA SER A 27 11.84 -6.27 -25.05
C SER A 27 12.77 -5.44 -25.94
N GLN A 28 13.30 -4.33 -25.42
CA GLN A 28 14.50 -3.69 -25.94
C GLN A 28 15.58 -3.68 -24.85
N SER A 29 16.84 -3.77 -25.27
CA SER A 29 17.99 -3.83 -24.38
C SER A 29 18.22 -2.51 -23.66
N LEU A 30 18.20 -2.53 -22.33
CA LEU A 30 18.77 -1.47 -21.49
C LEU A 30 19.72 -2.08 -20.46
N GLN A 31 20.78 -1.34 -20.16
CA GLN A 31 21.83 -1.74 -19.22
C GLN A 31 21.27 -1.82 -17.80
N SER A 32 21.66 -2.86 -17.08
CA SER A 32 21.19 -3.17 -15.72
C SER A 32 21.78 -2.22 -14.68
N HIS A 33 20.93 -1.59 -13.86
CA HIS A 33 21.33 -0.96 -12.60
C HIS A 33 21.00 -1.88 -11.42
N THR A 34 21.97 -2.17 -10.56
CA THR A 34 21.75 -2.78 -9.24
C THR A 34 21.20 -1.74 -8.29
N ILE A 35 19.90 -1.79 -8.03
CA ILE A 35 19.26 -1.04 -6.95
C ILE A 35 19.01 -2.03 -5.80
N THR A 36 19.64 -1.75 -4.66
CA THR A 36 19.65 -2.54 -3.41
C THR A 36 20.41 -3.87 -3.50
N GLY A 37 21.16 -4.21 -2.45
CA GLY A 37 21.99 -5.43 -2.39
C GLY A 37 21.22 -6.74 -2.32
N LEU A 38 19.97 -6.78 -2.81
CA LEU A 38 19.18 -8.00 -2.94
C LEU A 38 19.69 -8.82 -4.13
N SER A 39 19.77 -10.13 -3.94
CA SER A 39 20.06 -11.06 -5.04
C SER A 39 18.81 -11.20 -5.93
N LEU A 40 18.67 -10.32 -6.91
CA LEU A 40 17.57 -10.36 -7.86
C LEU A 40 17.89 -11.33 -9.01
N PRO A 41 16.94 -12.19 -9.43
CA PRO A 41 17.16 -13.13 -10.52
C PRO A 41 17.17 -12.39 -11.86
N LEU A 42 18.31 -11.81 -12.23
CA LEU A 42 18.49 -11.23 -13.55
C LEU A 42 18.63 -12.35 -14.58
N PRO A 43 17.98 -12.25 -15.75
CA PRO A 43 18.22 -13.20 -16.83
C PRO A 43 19.70 -13.15 -17.24
N PRO A 44 20.30 -14.29 -17.59
CA PRO A 44 21.70 -14.35 -17.97
C PRO A 44 22.01 -13.40 -19.14
N LYS A 45 23.10 -12.63 -19.03
CA LYS A 45 23.59 -11.77 -20.11
C LYS A 45 24.37 -12.64 -21.11
N LYS A 46 24.01 -12.62 -22.40
CA LYS A 46 24.88 -13.12 -23.47
C LYS A 46 25.75 -11.98 -24.02
N LEU A 47 27.05 -12.24 -24.21
CA LEU A 47 28.03 -11.32 -24.77
C LEU A 47 27.91 -11.17 -26.31
N ILE A 48 27.22 -12.09 -26.98
CA ILE A 48 27.00 -12.08 -28.44
C ILE A 48 25.51 -12.26 -28.70
N GLY A 49 24.94 -11.38 -29.54
CA GLY A 49 23.52 -11.25 -29.79
C GLY A 49 22.97 -12.44 -30.58
N ASN A 50 22.29 -13.36 -29.90
CA ASN A 50 21.41 -14.31 -30.55
C ASN A 50 19.97 -13.79 -30.43
N MET A 51 19.30 -13.56 -31.57
CA MET A 51 17.88 -13.15 -31.66
C MET A 51 16.95 -14.35 -31.84
N ASP A 52 17.45 -15.54 -31.51
CA ASP A 52 16.68 -16.78 -31.60
C ASP A 52 15.40 -16.71 -30.74
N ARG A 53 14.30 -17.24 -31.27
CA ARG A 53 12.96 -17.06 -30.71
C ARG A 53 12.85 -17.67 -29.32
N GLU A 54 13.46 -18.84 -29.12
CA GLU A 54 13.55 -19.56 -27.86
C GLU A 54 14.31 -18.74 -26.82
N PHE A 55 15.42 -18.10 -27.22
CA PHE A 55 16.21 -17.25 -26.33
C PHE A 55 15.47 -15.96 -25.94
N ILE A 56 14.75 -15.34 -26.87
CA ILE A 56 13.90 -14.17 -26.58
C ILE A 56 12.80 -14.56 -25.58
N ALA A 57 12.14 -15.72 -25.79
CA ALA A 57 11.11 -16.21 -24.89
C ALA A 57 11.65 -16.53 -23.48
N GLU A 58 12.83 -17.15 -23.40
CA GLU A 58 13.53 -17.41 -22.12
C GLU A 58 13.86 -16.09 -21.40
N ARG A 59 14.38 -15.10 -22.12
CA ARG A 59 14.73 -13.79 -21.56
C ARG A 59 13.50 -13.02 -21.11
N GLN A 60 12.41 -13.03 -21.88
CA GLN A 60 11.13 -12.42 -21.51
C GLN A 60 10.59 -13.04 -20.22
N LYS A 61 10.63 -14.38 -20.11
CA LYS A 61 10.25 -15.10 -18.88
C LYS A 61 11.13 -14.72 -17.69
N GLY A 62 12.45 -14.61 -17.91
CA GLY A 62 13.39 -14.17 -16.87
C GLY A 62 13.14 -12.74 -16.40
N LEU A 63 12.91 -11.81 -17.33
CA LEU A 63 12.56 -10.42 -16.99
C LEU A 63 11.21 -10.31 -16.30
N GLN A 64 10.21 -11.11 -16.71
CA GLN A 64 8.91 -11.13 -16.03
C GLN A 64 9.06 -11.65 -14.59
N ASN A 65 9.90 -12.67 -14.36
CA ASN A 65 10.20 -13.14 -13.02
C ASN A 65 10.89 -12.06 -12.18
N TYR A 66 11.85 -11.34 -12.76
CA TYR A 66 12.49 -10.19 -12.10
C TYR A 66 11.46 -9.12 -11.69
N LEU A 67 10.56 -8.73 -12.60
CA LEU A 67 9.49 -7.78 -12.29
C LEU A 67 8.56 -8.32 -11.19
N ASN A 68 8.18 -9.59 -11.25
CA ASN A 68 7.35 -10.22 -10.23
C ASN A 68 8.02 -10.16 -8.85
N VAL A 69 9.33 -10.42 -8.74
CA VAL A 69 10.06 -10.32 -7.47
C VAL A 69 10.04 -8.88 -6.93
N ILE A 70 10.23 -7.88 -7.79
CA ILE A 70 10.20 -6.47 -7.40
C ILE A 70 8.78 -6.04 -6.96
N THR A 71 7.76 -6.39 -7.74
CA THR A 71 6.38 -5.95 -7.48
C THR A 71 5.73 -6.69 -6.31
N THR A 72 6.19 -7.91 -5.99
CA THR A 72 5.76 -8.65 -4.80
C THR A 72 6.51 -8.26 -3.53
N ASN A 73 7.74 -7.74 -3.63
CA ASN A 73 8.46 -7.22 -2.48
C ASN A 73 7.82 -5.90 -2.00
N HIS A 74 7.32 -5.89 -0.76
CA HIS A 74 6.57 -4.77 -0.22
C HIS A 74 7.35 -3.43 -0.16
N ILE A 75 8.63 -3.47 0.15
CA ILE A 75 9.46 -2.25 0.22
C ILE A 75 9.78 -1.74 -1.19
N LEU A 76 10.16 -2.65 -2.10
CA LEU A 76 10.52 -2.27 -3.47
C LEU A 76 9.32 -1.79 -4.27
N SER A 77 8.17 -2.46 -4.17
CA SER A 77 6.96 -2.08 -4.91
C SER A 77 6.42 -0.70 -4.52
N ASN A 78 6.74 -0.23 -3.31
CA ASN A 78 6.40 1.11 -2.82
C ASN A 78 7.55 2.13 -2.98
N CYS A 79 8.68 1.73 -3.55
CA CYS A 79 9.80 2.63 -3.78
C CYS A 79 9.53 3.58 -4.95
N GLU A 80 9.89 4.85 -4.79
CA GLU A 80 9.79 5.89 -5.82
C GLU A 80 10.44 5.48 -7.15
N LEU A 81 11.62 4.85 -7.11
CA LEU A 81 12.32 4.42 -8.33
C LEU A 81 11.54 3.37 -9.12
N VAL A 82 10.94 2.40 -8.43
CA VAL A 82 10.13 1.35 -9.07
C VAL A 82 8.84 1.92 -9.63
N LYS A 83 8.17 2.79 -8.85
CA LYS A 83 6.93 3.46 -9.26
C LYS A 83 7.15 4.36 -10.47
N LYS A 84 8.22 5.16 -10.50
CA LYS A 84 8.65 5.96 -11.66
C LYS A 84 9.00 5.13 -12.87
N PHE A 85 9.67 3.99 -12.68
CA PHE A 85 10.04 3.10 -13.78
C PHE A 85 8.81 2.45 -14.43
N LEU A 86 7.85 1.99 -13.61
CA LEU A 86 6.66 1.28 -14.09
C LEU A 86 5.53 2.21 -14.55
N ASP A 87 5.48 3.43 -14.03
CA ASP A 87 4.43 4.41 -14.32
C ASP A 87 5.00 5.85 -14.31
N PRO A 88 5.83 6.20 -15.29
CA PRO A 88 6.54 7.49 -15.31
C PRO A 88 5.59 8.69 -15.40
N ASN A 89 4.42 8.52 -16.02
CA ASN A 89 3.46 9.61 -16.20
C ASN A 89 2.86 10.05 -14.86
N ASN A 90 2.37 9.10 -14.06
CA ASN A 90 1.74 9.39 -12.79
C ASN A 90 2.76 9.73 -11.68
N TYR A 91 4.00 9.24 -11.78
CA TYR A 91 5.06 9.50 -10.80
C TYR A 91 6.11 10.51 -11.29
N SER A 92 5.77 11.37 -12.25
CA SER A 92 6.69 12.35 -12.86
C SER A 92 7.11 13.49 -11.92
N ALA A 93 6.31 13.80 -10.90
CA ALA A 93 6.52 14.96 -10.03
C ALA A 93 7.82 14.87 -9.20
N ASN A 94 8.51 16.01 -9.07
CA ASN A 94 9.66 16.15 -8.19
C ASN A 94 9.21 16.62 -6.79
N TYR A 95 8.72 15.67 -5.98
CA TYR A 95 8.24 15.97 -4.62
C TYR A 95 9.30 16.58 -3.69
N THR A 96 10.59 16.35 -3.95
CA THR A 96 11.67 16.97 -3.17
C THR A 96 11.73 18.47 -3.41
N GLU A 97 11.61 18.90 -4.66
CA GLU A 97 11.61 20.31 -5.03
C GLU A 97 10.34 21.02 -4.57
N ILE A 98 9.17 20.39 -4.75
CA ILE A 98 7.89 20.89 -4.24
C ILE A 98 7.97 21.08 -2.71
N ALA A 99 8.47 20.08 -1.98
CA ALA A 99 8.63 20.17 -0.54
C ALA A 99 9.57 21.32 -0.15
N LEU A 100 10.72 21.46 -0.82
CA LEU A 100 11.68 22.53 -0.54
C LEU A 100 11.06 23.91 -0.76
N GLN A 101 10.28 24.09 -1.83
CA GLN A 101 9.59 25.36 -2.10
C GLN A 101 8.59 25.70 -0.99
N GLN A 102 7.72 24.76 -0.62
CA GLN A 102 6.70 24.95 0.42
C GLN A 102 7.33 25.23 1.79
N VAL A 103 8.35 24.46 2.14
CA VAL A 103 9.09 24.60 3.39
C VAL A 103 9.85 25.94 3.43
N SER A 104 10.42 26.38 2.31
CA SER A 104 11.09 27.68 2.22
C SER A 104 10.12 28.85 2.39
N MET A 105 8.92 28.76 1.82
CA MET A 105 7.87 29.78 2.02
C MET A 105 7.45 29.86 3.49
N PHE A 106 7.30 28.71 4.16
CA PHE A 106 6.99 28.65 5.58
C PHE A 106 8.05 29.33 6.46
N PHE A 107 9.34 29.10 6.21
CA PHE A 107 10.40 29.73 7.01
C PHE A 107 10.55 31.23 6.78
N ARG A 108 10.03 31.78 5.67
CA ARG A 108 9.95 33.25 5.49
C ARG A 108 9.00 33.88 6.51
N SER A 109 7.91 33.19 6.86
CA SER A 109 6.96 33.65 7.88
C SER A 109 7.35 33.27 9.31
N GLU A 110 8.20 32.26 9.50
CA GLU A 110 8.56 31.72 10.83
C GLU A 110 10.09 31.79 11.05
N PRO A 111 10.64 32.95 11.43
CA PRO A 111 12.09 33.16 11.47
C PRO A 111 12.80 32.45 12.63
N LYS A 112 12.05 31.79 13.53
CA LYS A 112 12.56 31.06 14.71
C LYS A 112 13.43 29.85 14.34
N TRP A 113 13.13 29.22 13.21
CA TRP A 113 13.76 27.98 12.78
C TRP A 113 14.66 28.18 11.57
N GLU A 114 15.61 27.26 11.42
CA GLU A 114 16.53 27.23 10.28
C GLU A 114 16.72 25.79 9.82
N VAL A 115 16.65 25.56 8.50
CA VAL A 115 16.94 24.27 7.89
C VAL A 115 18.44 24.03 7.97
N VAL A 116 18.83 22.84 8.43
CA VAL A 116 20.21 22.36 8.42
C VAL A 116 20.48 21.59 7.14
N GLU A 117 19.69 20.55 6.87
CA GLU A 117 19.86 19.69 5.69
C GLU A 117 18.54 18.96 5.35
N PRO A 118 18.25 18.66 4.08
CA PRO A 118 17.23 17.68 3.72
C PRO A 118 17.65 16.28 4.17
N LEU A 119 16.75 15.56 4.85
CA LEU A 119 16.94 14.17 5.24
C LEU A 119 16.42 13.26 4.11
N LYS A 120 17.28 13.05 3.10
CA LYS A 120 16.92 12.34 1.88
C LYS A 120 16.62 10.87 2.14
N ASP A 121 15.49 10.41 1.64
CA ASP A 121 15.07 9.01 1.57
C ASP A 121 15.06 8.26 2.91
N ILE A 122 14.92 8.94 4.05
CA ILE A 122 14.89 8.28 5.37
C ILE A 122 13.58 7.50 5.63
N GLY A 123 12.53 7.83 4.89
CA GLY A 123 11.20 7.20 4.96
C GLY A 123 10.83 6.47 3.67
N TRP A 124 9.75 5.69 3.73
CA TRP A 124 9.28 4.86 2.61
C TRP A 124 8.28 5.56 1.69
N ARG A 125 7.61 6.61 2.17
CA ARG A 125 6.57 7.31 1.40
C ARG A 125 7.19 8.24 0.39
N ILE A 126 6.76 8.12 -0.86
CA ILE A 126 7.22 8.95 -1.99
C ILE A 126 6.99 10.43 -1.70
N ARG A 127 5.83 10.77 -1.14
CA ARG A 127 5.34 12.15 -1.01
C ARG A 127 5.53 12.78 0.37
N LYS A 128 6.15 12.05 1.31
CA LYS A 128 6.53 12.60 2.63
C LYS A 128 8.03 12.87 2.65
N LYS A 129 8.40 14.15 2.78
CA LYS A 129 9.79 14.60 2.78
C LYS A 129 10.18 15.14 4.16
N TYR A 130 11.45 15.00 4.51
CA TYR A 130 11.96 15.31 5.84
C TYR A 130 13.14 16.28 5.78
N PHE A 131 13.22 17.18 6.74
CA PHE A 131 14.28 18.17 6.85
C PHE A 131 14.78 18.23 8.29
N LEU A 132 16.08 18.17 8.46
CA LEU A 132 16.72 18.44 9.76
C LEU A 132 16.78 19.94 9.96
N MET A 133 16.50 20.38 11.17
CA MET A 133 16.42 21.78 11.52
C MET A 133 17.06 22.04 12.87
N LYS A 134 17.24 23.34 13.16
CA LYS A 134 17.62 23.85 14.47
C LYS A 134 16.77 25.07 14.83
N ILE A 135 16.72 25.38 16.11
CA ILE A 135 16.20 26.65 16.60
C ILE A 135 17.36 27.65 16.55
N LYS A 136 17.19 28.83 15.94
CA LYS A 136 18.29 29.81 15.78
C LYS A 136 18.96 30.17 17.11
N ASN A 137 18.16 30.34 18.16
CA ASN A 137 18.64 30.70 19.50
C ASN A 137 19.05 29.49 20.36
N GLN A 138 18.82 28.26 19.90
CA GLN A 138 19.19 27.01 20.59
C GLN A 138 19.81 26.03 19.59
N PRO A 139 21.01 26.34 19.05
CA PRO A 139 21.57 25.60 17.91
C PRO A 139 22.00 24.17 18.25
N LYS A 140 22.01 23.77 19.53
CA LYS A 140 22.26 22.39 19.97
C LYS A 140 21.02 21.50 19.81
N GLU A 141 19.83 22.08 19.87
CA GLU A 141 18.60 21.34 19.69
C GLU A 141 18.35 21.05 18.21
N ARG A 142 18.13 19.77 17.92
CA ARG A 142 17.83 19.30 16.57
C ARG A 142 16.34 18.96 16.47
N LEU A 143 15.73 19.41 15.39
CA LEU A 143 14.32 19.19 15.08
C LEU A 143 14.22 18.45 13.75
N VAL A 144 13.11 17.74 13.55
CA VAL A 144 12.72 17.23 12.23
C VAL A 144 11.44 17.90 11.81
N LEU A 145 11.46 18.47 10.61
CA LEU A 145 10.26 18.82 9.88
C LEU A 145 9.89 17.68 8.94
N SER A 146 8.62 17.31 8.96
CA SER A 146 8.01 16.46 7.94
C SER A 146 7.00 17.28 7.15
N TRP A 147 7.12 17.25 5.83
CA TRP A 147 6.16 17.79 4.89
C TRP A 147 5.53 16.65 4.10
N ALA A 148 4.23 16.70 3.87
CA ALA A 148 3.52 15.76 3.01
C ALA A 148 2.36 16.43 2.29
N ASP A 149 2.10 15.98 1.07
CA ASP A 149 0.89 16.33 0.33
C ASP A 149 -0.33 15.51 0.77
N LEU A 150 -1.48 15.82 0.18
CA LEU A 150 -2.71 15.09 0.43
C LEU A 150 -2.68 13.72 -0.27
N GLY A 151 -3.24 12.70 0.38
CA GLY A 151 -3.40 11.37 -0.17
C GLY A 151 -4.83 10.99 -0.53
N PRO A 152 -5.00 9.80 -1.14
CA PRO A 152 -6.26 9.37 -1.74
C PRO A 152 -7.40 9.23 -0.71
N ASP A 153 -7.08 9.12 0.57
CA ASP A 153 -8.04 9.02 1.68
C ASP A 153 -8.35 10.38 2.33
N LYS A 154 -8.01 11.50 1.67
CA LYS A 154 -8.31 12.84 2.20
C LYS A 154 -9.78 13.17 1.94
N TYR A 155 -10.62 12.94 2.95
CA TYR A 155 -12.06 13.25 2.92
C TYR A 155 -12.48 14.47 3.74
N LEU A 156 -11.59 15.00 4.58
CA LEU A 156 -11.86 16.21 5.36
C LEU A 156 -12.02 17.44 4.45
N SER A 157 -12.90 18.37 4.82
CA SER A 157 -12.91 19.70 4.22
C SER A 157 -11.58 20.41 4.50
N ASP A 158 -11.14 21.34 3.63
CA ASP A 158 -9.87 22.04 3.83
C ASP A 158 -9.84 22.81 5.16
N LYS A 159 -10.99 23.39 5.55
CA LYS A 159 -11.15 24.09 6.81
C LYS A 159 -11.00 23.14 8.01
N ASP A 160 -11.71 22.02 8.02
CA ASP A 160 -11.66 21.08 9.14
C ASP A 160 -10.28 20.40 9.23
N PHE A 161 -9.67 20.07 8.08
CA PHE A 161 -8.30 19.55 7.97
C PHE A 161 -7.29 20.51 8.60
N GLN A 162 -7.29 21.78 8.20
CA GLN A 162 -6.37 22.78 8.75
C GLN A 162 -6.57 22.96 10.26
N CYS A 163 -7.82 22.98 10.74
CA CYS A 163 -8.12 23.06 12.17
C CYS A 163 -7.60 21.84 12.94
N LEU A 164 -7.78 20.63 12.41
CA LEU A 164 -7.32 19.39 13.03
C LEU A 164 -5.78 19.28 13.06
N ILE A 165 -5.10 19.66 11.98
CA ILE A 165 -3.62 19.67 11.95
C ILE A 165 -3.07 20.64 13.01
N LYS A 166 -3.62 21.84 13.10
CA LYS A 166 -3.23 22.84 14.13
C LYS A 166 -3.54 22.38 15.57
N LEU A 167 -4.43 21.41 15.75
CA LEU A 167 -4.78 20.86 17.06
C LEU A 167 -3.77 19.80 17.55
N LEU A 168 -3.01 19.15 16.66
CA LEU A 168 -2.09 18.06 17.02
C LEU A 168 -1.07 18.40 18.13
N PRO A 169 -0.47 19.61 18.20
CA PRO A 169 0.41 19.99 19.31
C PRO A 169 -0.25 19.99 20.69
N SER A 170 -1.59 20.05 20.76
CA SER A 170 -2.34 20.00 22.02
C SER A 170 -2.62 18.58 22.53
N CYS A 171 -2.27 17.55 21.75
CA CYS A 171 -2.38 16.16 22.18
C CYS A 171 -1.26 15.82 23.17
N LEU A 172 -1.63 15.60 24.43
CA LEU A 172 -0.72 15.20 25.49
C LEU A 172 -1.00 13.75 25.87
N HIS A 173 -0.02 12.88 25.64
CA HIS A 173 -0.11 11.47 26.00
C HIS A 173 1.31 10.94 26.23
N PRO A 174 1.57 10.18 27.32
CA PRO A 174 2.91 9.72 27.66
C PRO A 174 3.54 8.84 26.57
N TYR A 175 2.72 8.16 25.79
CA TYR A 175 3.15 7.28 24.70
C TYR A 175 2.84 7.81 23.28
N ILE A 176 2.51 9.11 23.12
CA ILE A 176 2.46 9.75 21.79
C ILE A 176 3.65 10.70 21.69
N PHE A 177 4.38 10.64 20.58
CA PHE A 177 5.54 11.49 20.37
C PHE A 177 5.09 12.90 20.03
N ARG A 178 5.47 13.86 20.87
CA ARG A 178 4.91 15.21 20.89
C ARG A 178 5.17 15.96 19.58
N VAL A 179 4.11 16.58 19.06
CA VAL A 179 4.20 17.56 17.97
C VAL A 179 4.57 18.91 18.57
N THR A 180 5.70 19.48 18.14
CA THR A 180 6.13 20.82 18.58
C THR A 180 5.35 21.91 17.87
N PHE A 181 5.13 21.74 16.56
CA PHE A 181 4.39 22.66 15.73
C PHE A 181 3.73 21.92 14.57
N ALA A 182 2.58 22.39 14.12
CA ALA A 182 1.90 21.86 12.95
C ALA A 182 1.10 22.96 12.24
N THR A 183 1.17 22.96 10.91
CA THR A 183 0.35 23.81 10.05
C THR A 183 -0.02 23.08 8.77
N ALA A 184 -1.06 23.54 8.10
CA ALA A 184 -1.53 22.98 6.84
C ALA A 184 -2.08 24.09 5.95
N ASN A 185 -2.10 23.80 4.65
CA ASN A 185 -2.81 24.55 3.63
C ASN A 185 -3.75 23.61 2.86
N GLU A 186 -4.30 24.06 1.75
CA GLU A 186 -5.25 23.29 0.94
C GLU A 186 -4.63 22.09 0.21
N SER A 187 -3.30 21.95 0.19
CA SER A 187 -2.60 20.93 -0.59
C SER A 187 -1.58 20.11 0.19
N SER A 188 -1.26 20.47 1.43
CA SER A 188 -0.20 19.83 2.21
C SER A 188 -0.28 20.17 3.70
N ALA A 189 0.46 19.41 4.51
CA ALA A 189 0.77 19.76 5.89
C ALA A 189 2.28 19.72 6.17
N LEU A 190 2.65 20.48 7.19
CA LEU A 190 4.01 20.60 7.70
C LEU A 190 3.96 20.44 9.22
N LEU A 191 4.80 19.56 9.75
CA LEU A 191 4.91 19.32 11.18
C LEU A 191 6.35 19.33 11.63
N ILE A 192 6.59 19.79 12.85
CA ILE A 192 7.91 19.87 13.48
C ILE A 192 7.89 19.09 14.80
N ARG A 193 8.95 18.30 15.02
CA ARG A 193 9.17 17.52 16.26
C ARG A 193 10.64 17.59 16.66
N MET A 194 10.94 17.19 17.90
CA MET A 194 12.33 16.94 18.30
C MET A 194 12.92 15.80 17.46
N PHE A 195 14.19 15.93 17.05
CA PHE A 195 14.91 14.84 16.42
C PHE A 195 15.32 13.83 17.49
N ASN A 196 15.04 12.54 17.25
CA ASN A 196 15.48 11.46 18.12
C ASN A 196 16.68 10.75 17.50
N GLU A 197 17.84 10.84 18.16
CA GLU A 197 19.09 10.21 17.71
C GLU A 197 19.10 8.68 17.77
N LYS A 198 18.25 8.08 18.63
CA LYS A 198 18.07 6.63 18.72
C LYS A 198 17.17 6.09 17.60
N GLY A 199 16.37 6.97 16.99
CA GLY A 199 15.43 6.64 15.91
C GLY A 199 14.22 5.85 16.36
N THR A 200 13.76 4.99 15.46
CA THR A 200 12.52 4.23 15.58
C THR A 200 12.77 2.82 16.10
N LEU A 201 11.70 2.15 16.53
CA LEU A 201 11.71 0.73 16.88
C LEU A 201 12.22 -0.13 15.71
N LYS A 202 11.92 0.26 14.47
CA LYS A 202 12.48 -0.42 13.28
C LYS A 202 13.99 -0.23 13.17
N ASP A 203 14.51 0.96 13.46
CA ASP A 203 15.97 1.19 13.47
C ASP A 203 16.65 0.32 14.55
N LEU A 204 16.02 0.14 15.73
CA LEU A 204 16.51 -0.75 16.78
C LEU A 204 16.56 -2.22 16.33
N ILE A 205 15.49 -2.73 15.73
CA ILE A 205 15.38 -4.12 15.27
C ILE A 205 16.41 -4.41 14.17
N TYR A 206 16.60 -3.47 13.24
CA TYR A 206 17.47 -3.62 12.07
C TYR A 206 18.91 -3.11 12.32
N LYS A 207 19.24 -2.70 13.55
CA LYS A 207 20.54 -2.13 13.94
C LYS A 207 20.99 -1.01 12.98
N ALA A 208 20.05 -0.16 12.59
CA ALA A 208 20.22 0.88 11.58
C ALA A 208 20.38 2.27 12.20
N LYS A 209 20.96 3.21 11.45
CA LYS A 209 21.09 4.60 11.88
C LYS A 209 19.90 5.41 11.37
N PRO A 210 19.29 6.30 12.16
CA PRO A 210 18.01 6.92 11.78
C PRO A 210 18.08 7.73 10.48
N LYS A 211 19.21 8.40 10.24
CA LYS A 211 19.47 9.24 9.05
C LYS A 211 19.84 8.45 7.78
N ASP A 212 20.14 7.16 7.87
CA ASP A 212 20.50 6.39 6.67
C ASP A 212 19.27 6.19 5.76
N PRO A 213 19.45 6.08 4.42
CA PRO A 213 18.36 5.86 3.48
C PRO A 213 17.54 4.58 3.78
N PHE A 214 16.21 4.68 3.73
CA PHE A 214 15.24 3.64 4.08
C PHE A 214 15.52 2.30 3.39
N LEU A 215 15.76 2.31 2.08
CA LEU A 215 16.04 1.07 1.34
C LEU A 215 17.33 0.39 1.83
N ARG A 216 18.36 1.18 2.15
CA ARG A 216 19.62 0.65 2.68
C ARG A 216 19.42 0.03 4.06
N LYS A 217 18.56 0.63 4.89
CA LYS A 217 18.27 0.14 6.25
C LYS A 217 17.47 -1.16 6.26
N TYR A 218 16.45 -1.26 5.40
CA TYR A 218 15.39 -2.24 5.58
C TYR A 218 15.18 -3.22 4.42
N CYS A 219 15.69 -2.91 3.22
CA CYS A 219 15.52 -3.78 2.06
C CYS A 219 16.48 -4.98 2.08
N ASN A 220 17.74 -4.76 2.49
CA ASN A 220 18.70 -5.84 2.73
C ASN A 220 19.57 -5.52 3.98
N PRO A 221 19.05 -5.74 5.19
CA PRO A 221 19.81 -5.44 6.40
C PRO A 221 20.96 -6.41 6.64
N LYS A 222 22.07 -5.87 7.16
CA LYS A 222 23.24 -6.68 7.55
C LYS A 222 23.01 -7.47 8.84
N LYS A 223 22.20 -6.92 9.74
CA LYS A 223 21.88 -7.50 11.05
C LYS A 223 20.42 -7.21 11.37
N ILE A 224 19.74 -8.20 11.93
CA ILE A 224 18.38 -8.08 12.46
C ILE A 224 18.35 -8.76 13.83
N GLN A 225 17.57 -8.23 14.75
CA GLN A 225 17.41 -8.80 16.08
C GLN A 225 16.01 -8.51 16.61
N GLY A 226 15.28 -9.56 16.98
CA GLY A 226 14.06 -9.42 17.77
C GLY A 226 14.35 -8.85 19.17
N LEU A 227 13.30 -8.46 19.87
CA LEU A 227 13.37 -7.86 21.18
C LEU A 227 13.28 -8.92 22.28
N GLU A 228 13.73 -8.57 23.47
CA GLU A 228 13.55 -9.40 24.65
C GLU A 228 12.09 -9.41 25.10
N LEU A 229 11.66 -10.49 25.78
CA LEU A 229 10.26 -10.66 26.19
C LEU A 229 9.73 -9.46 26.99
N GLN A 230 10.54 -8.89 27.90
CA GLN A 230 10.12 -7.75 28.70
C GLN A 230 9.91 -6.48 27.86
N GLN A 231 10.74 -6.27 26.82
CA GLN A 231 10.55 -5.17 25.87
C GLN A 231 9.28 -5.39 25.03
N ILE A 232 9.03 -6.62 24.57
CA ILE A 232 7.81 -6.98 23.83
C ILE A 232 6.56 -6.66 24.66
N LYS A 233 6.54 -7.09 25.93
CA LYS A 233 5.43 -6.85 26.87
C LYS A 233 5.22 -5.34 27.09
N THR A 234 6.28 -4.62 27.45
CA THR A 234 6.22 -3.19 27.77
C THR A 234 5.82 -2.35 26.57
N TYR A 235 6.50 -2.50 25.43
CA TYR A 235 6.21 -1.71 24.23
C TYR A 235 4.85 -2.06 23.65
N GLY A 236 4.49 -3.35 23.60
CA GLY A 236 3.18 -3.78 23.16
C GLY A 236 2.06 -3.18 24.02
N ARG A 237 2.22 -3.16 25.35
CA ARG A 237 1.27 -2.50 26.25
C ARG A 237 1.16 -1.00 25.99
N GLN A 238 2.29 -0.28 25.91
CA GLN A 238 2.31 1.16 25.67
C GLN A 238 1.64 1.54 24.35
N ILE A 239 1.88 0.77 23.28
CA ILE A 239 1.24 0.97 21.97
C ILE A 239 -0.27 0.76 22.05
N LEU A 240 -0.72 -0.32 22.70
CA LEU A 240 -2.15 -0.61 22.85
C LEU A 240 -2.89 0.46 23.65
N GLU A 241 -2.26 1.06 24.67
CA GLU A 241 -2.84 2.20 25.41
C GLU A 241 -3.07 3.41 24.49
N VAL A 242 -2.14 3.69 23.57
CA VAL A 242 -2.31 4.77 22.58
C VAL A 242 -3.46 4.45 21.63
N LEU A 243 -3.51 3.24 21.08
CA LEU A 243 -4.58 2.85 20.17
C LEU A 243 -5.93 2.94 20.86
N LYS A 244 -6.04 2.45 22.10
CA LYS A 244 -7.26 2.56 22.91
C LYS A 244 -7.66 4.01 23.11
N PHE A 245 -6.71 4.87 23.49
CA PHE A 245 -6.95 6.29 23.67
C PHE A 245 -7.49 6.96 22.38
N LEU A 246 -6.91 6.65 21.22
CA LEU A 246 -7.36 7.21 19.95
C LEU A 246 -8.75 6.70 19.55
N HIS A 247 -9.02 5.40 19.75
CA HIS A 247 -10.33 4.78 19.52
C HIS A 247 -11.41 5.43 20.41
N ASP A 248 -11.13 5.60 21.70
CA ASP A 248 -12.04 6.26 22.66
C ASP A 248 -12.28 7.74 22.31
N LYS A 249 -11.35 8.40 21.61
CA LYS A 249 -11.51 9.77 21.10
C LYS A 249 -12.18 9.85 19.73
N GLY A 250 -12.37 8.73 19.04
CA GLY A 250 -12.82 8.69 17.65
C GLY A 250 -11.79 9.28 16.66
N PHE A 251 -10.50 9.29 17.03
CA PHE A 251 -9.44 9.80 16.15
C PHE A 251 -8.85 8.65 15.33
N PRO A 252 -8.86 8.71 13.99
CA PRO A 252 -8.35 7.64 13.15
C PRO A 252 -6.82 7.56 13.20
N TYR A 253 -6.25 6.36 13.33
CA TYR A 253 -4.81 6.13 13.19
C TYR A 253 -4.44 5.37 11.92
N GLY A 254 -4.64 4.05 11.86
CA GLY A 254 -4.44 3.24 10.66
C GLY A 254 -3.01 3.16 10.13
N HIS A 255 -2.01 3.67 10.87
CA HIS A 255 -0.63 3.85 10.41
C HIS A 255 0.41 3.15 11.28
N LEU A 256 0.01 2.16 12.08
CA LEU A 256 0.91 1.46 12.98
C LEU A 256 1.91 0.59 12.20
N HIS A 257 3.20 0.81 12.42
CA HIS A 257 4.31 -0.04 12.02
C HIS A 257 5.56 0.34 12.80
N ALA A 258 6.62 -0.46 12.75
CA ALA A 258 7.82 -0.26 13.58
C ALA A 258 8.52 1.11 13.33
N SER A 259 8.46 1.64 12.10
CA SER A 259 9.02 2.98 11.81
C SER A 259 8.17 4.16 12.28
N ASN A 260 6.95 3.90 12.79
CA ASN A 260 6.08 4.90 13.40
C ASN A 260 6.06 4.79 14.93
N VAL A 261 7.05 4.10 15.51
CA VAL A 261 7.25 4.00 16.95
C VAL A 261 8.66 4.50 17.26
N VAL A 262 8.79 5.53 18.09
CA VAL A 262 10.06 6.13 18.52
C VAL A 262 10.43 5.65 19.92
N LEU A 263 11.73 5.53 20.20
CA LEU A 263 12.23 5.06 21.49
C LEU A 263 12.89 6.19 22.30
N GLU A 264 12.38 6.44 23.50
CA GLU A 264 12.96 7.35 24.50
C GLU A 264 13.27 6.58 25.78
N GLY A 265 14.52 6.10 25.88
CA GLY A 265 14.88 5.16 26.95
C GLY A 265 14.09 3.86 26.79
N ASP A 266 13.39 3.44 27.85
CA ASP A 266 12.51 2.27 27.86
C ASP A 266 11.04 2.60 27.56
N THR A 267 10.78 3.80 27.04
CA THR A 267 9.44 4.22 26.63
C THR A 267 9.35 4.30 25.12
N CYS A 268 8.37 3.61 24.54
CA CYS A 268 8.02 3.77 23.14
C CYS A 268 6.92 4.83 22.98
N ARG A 269 7.01 5.63 21.93
CA ARG A 269 6.05 6.68 21.61
C ARG A 269 5.60 6.62 20.16
N LEU A 270 4.30 6.66 19.94
CA LEU A 270 3.70 6.57 18.62
C LEU A 270 3.85 7.90 17.85
N LEU A 271 4.22 7.81 16.58
CA LEU A 271 4.38 8.94 15.67
C LEU A 271 3.16 9.12 14.75
N ASP A 272 3.18 10.22 14.01
CA ASP A 272 2.54 10.30 12.69
C ASP A 272 0.99 10.25 12.68
N LEU A 273 0.34 10.74 13.74
CA LEU A 273 -1.13 10.89 13.78
C LEU A 273 -1.68 11.72 12.61
N GLU A 274 -0.90 12.65 12.07
CA GLU A 274 -1.30 13.47 10.92
C GLU A 274 -1.54 12.67 9.64
N ASN A 275 -0.95 11.46 9.52
CA ASN A 275 -0.98 10.71 8.26
C ASN A 275 -2.43 10.32 7.90
N SER A 276 -3.29 10.06 8.90
CA SER A 276 -4.70 9.75 8.67
C SER A 276 -5.49 10.98 8.22
N LEU A 277 -5.18 12.16 8.78
CA LEU A 277 -5.78 13.44 8.39
C LEU A 277 -5.39 13.85 6.97
N LEU A 278 -4.14 13.58 6.60
CA LEU A 278 -3.60 13.77 5.25
C LEU A 278 -4.16 12.77 4.24
N GLY A 279 -4.81 11.68 4.70
CA GLY A 279 -5.31 10.64 3.81
C GLY A 279 -4.19 9.83 3.15
N LEU A 280 -3.03 9.73 3.79
CA LEU A 280 -1.88 9.00 3.23
C LEU A 280 -2.14 7.49 3.24
N PRO A 281 -1.52 6.72 2.33
CA PRO A 281 -1.60 5.27 2.36
C PRO A 281 -0.96 4.70 3.64
N SER A 282 -1.62 3.67 4.19
CA SER A 282 -1.05 2.85 5.27
C SER A 282 0.05 1.92 4.73
N PHE A 283 1.06 1.67 5.57
CA PHE A 283 2.17 0.77 5.21
C PHE A 283 1.63 -0.63 4.88
N TYR A 284 0.72 -1.17 5.69
CA TYR A 284 0.20 -2.52 5.48
C TYR A 284 -1.02 -2.63 4.56
N ARG A 285 -1.36 -1.58 3.78
CA ARG A 285 -2.61 -1.54 3.01
C ARG A 285 -2.80 -2.72 2.06
N SER A 286 -1.77 -3.04 1.28
CA SER A 286 -1.79 -4.17 0.34
C SER A 286 -1.98 -5.53 1.00
N TYR A 287 -1.76 -5.62 2.31
CA TYR A 287 -1.98 -6.84 3.07
C TYR A 287 -3.41 -6.92 3.60
N PHE A 288 -3.91 -5.88 4.27
CA PHE A 288 -5.25 -5.93 4.86
C PHE A 288 -6.38 -5.79 3.84
N SER A 289 -6.15 -5.14 2.68
CA SER A 289 -7.16 -5.03 1.62
C SER A 289 -7.50 -6.37 0.95
N GLN A 290 -6.82 -7.45 1.33
CA GLN A 290 -7.12 -8.81 0.90
C GLN A 290 -8.23 -9.48 1.74
N PHE A 291 -8.58 -8.92 2.91
CA PHE A 291 -9.44 -9.57 3.90
C PHE A 291 -10.69 -8.73 4.20
N ARG A 292 -11.86 -9.26 3.82
CA ARG A 292 -13.16 -8.55 3.96
C ARG A 292 -13.56 -8.17 5.39
N LYS A 293 -13.01 -8.86 6.40
CA LYS A 293 -13.30 -8.58 7.81
C LYS A 293 -12.45 -7.45 8.39
N ILE A 294 -11.38 -7.07 7.71
CA ILE A 294 -10.52 -5.95 8.12
C ILE A 294 -11.02 -4.73 7.35
N ASN A 295 -12.13 -4.17 7.82
CA ASN A 295 -12.89 -3.15 7.08
C ASN A 295 -13.19 -1.88 7.89
N THR A 296 -12.82 -1.85 9.17
CA THR A 296 -12.83 -0.64 10.00
C THR A 296 -11.40 -0.19 10.31
N LEU A 297 -11.19 1.10 10.60
CA LEU A 297 -9.87 1.58 11.03
C LEU A 297 -9.40 0.96 12.34
N GLU A 298 -10.31 0.62 13.27
CA GLU A 298 -9.97 -0.14 14.48
C GLU A 298 -9.43 -1.53 14.14
N SER A 299 -10.06 -2.23 13.19
CA SER A 299 -9.58 -3.55 12.75
C SER A 299 -8.25 -3.44 12.00
N VAL A 300 -8.03 -2.37 11.23
CA VAL A 300 -6.74 -2.08 10.58
C VAL A 300 -5.66 -1.85 11.63
N ASP A 301 -5.93 -1.10 12.70
CA ASP A 301 -4.97 -0.88 13.79
C ASP A 301 -4.59 -2.20 14.49
N VAL A 302 -5.57 -3.07 14.76
CA VAL A 302 -5.32 -4.40 15.36
C VAL A 302 -4.50 -5.31 14.44
N PHE A 303 -4.80 -5.32 13.14
CA PHE A 303 -4.02 -6.06 12.16
C PHE A 303 -2.56 -5.55 12.08
N CYS A 304 -2.39 -4.24 12.02
CA CYS A 304 -1.07 -3.60 12.04
C CYS A 304 -0.31 -3.89 13.34
N PHE A 305 -1.03 -3.98 14.48
CA PHE A 305 -0.44 -4.37 15.76
C PHE A 305 0.07 -5.81 15.72
N GLY A 306 -0.68 -6.75 15.15
CA GLY A 306 -0.21 -8.13 14.94
C GLY A 306 1.08 -8.18 14.13
N HIS A 307 1.15 -7.43 13.01
CA HIS A 307 2.38 -7.32 12.22
C HIS A 307 3.55 -6.72 13.01
N LEU A 308 3.30 -5.68 13.79
CA LEU A 308 4.33 -5.06 14.63
C LEU A 308 4.81 -6.00 15.74
N LEU A 309 3.90 -6.72 16.40
CA LEU A 309 4.24 -7.72 17.41
C LEU A 309 5.09 -8.84 16.81
N TYR A 310 4.76 -9.29 15.60
CA TYR A 310 5.55 -10.27 14.87
C TYR A 310 6.96 -9.74 14.62
N GLU A 311 7.08 -8.50 14.11
CA GLU A 311 8.37 -7.87 13.84
C GLU A 311 9.21 -7.66 15.11
N MET A 312 8.59 -7.24 16.22
CA MET A 312 9.24 -7.15 17.54
C MET A 312 9.72 -8.53 18.02
N THR A 313 8.97 -9.59 17.77
CA THR A 313 9.29 -10.94 18.26
C THR A 313 10.41 -11.59 17.46
N TYR A 314 10.31 -11.57 16.13
CA TYR A 314 11.20 -12.33 15.25
C TYR A 314 12.27 -11.47 14.56
N GLY A 315 12.25 -10.15 14.77
CA GLY A 315 13.19 -9.21 14.17
C GLY A 315 12.98 -8.95 12.68
N ARG A 316 11.87 -9.46 12.11
CA ARG A 316 11.50 -9.32 10.69
C ARG A 316 9.98 -9.40 10.53
N PRO A 317 9.40 -8.82 9.48
CA PRO A 317 7.98 -9.02 9.17
C PRO A 317 7.68 -10.48 8.80
N PRO A 318 6.40 -10.91 8.87
CA PRO A 318 6.02 -12.23 8.37
C PRO A 318 6.20 -12.31 6.85
N ASP A 319 6.61 -13.47 6.34
CA ASP A 319 6.80 -13.71 4.90
C ASP A 319 5.47 -13.60 4.13
N SER A 320 4.38 -14.03 4.76
CA SER A 320 3.02 -13.92 4.24
C SER A 320 2.01 -13.84 5.37
N VAL A 321 0.81 -13.33 5.06
CA VAL A 321 -0.37 -13.38 5.93
C VAL A 321 -1.53 -14.02 5.18
N PRO A 322 -2.37 -14.85 5.83
CA PRO A 322 -2.36 -15.19 7.26
C PRO A 322 -1.17 -16.09 7.69
N VAL A 323 -0.95 -16.20 9.00
CA VAL A 323 0.09 -17.04 9.62
C VAL A 323 -0.57 -18.03 10.58
N ASP A 324 -0.51 -19.33 10.23
CA ASP A 324 -1.09 -20.40 11.06
C ASP A 324 -0.02 -21.26 11.76
N SER A 325 1.26 -21.05 11.42
CA SER A 325 2.40 -21.70 12.06
C SER A 325 3.46 -20.66 12.39
N PHE A 326 3.69 -20.44 13.68
CA PHE A 326 4.65 -19.46 14.18
C PHE A 326 6.01 -20.12 14.46
N PRO A 327 7.14 -19.45 14.17
CA PRO A 327 8.44 -19.88 14.66
C PRO A 327 8.47 -19.90 16.20
N PRO A 328 9.46 -20.58 16.82
CA PRO A 328 9.63 -20.55 18.27
C PRO A 328 9.69 -19.12 18.81
N ALA A 329 8.82 -18.81 19.79
CA ALA A 329 8.69 -17.50 20.41
C ALA A 329 9.17 -17.55 21.87
N PRO A 330 9.55 -16.40 22.47
CA PRO A 330 10.02 -16.35 23.86
C PRO A 330 8.92 -16.64 24.89
N SER A 331 7.64 -16.67 24.51
CA SER A 331 6.52 -17.01 25.39
C SER A 331 5.28 -17.43 24.59
N MET A 332 4.53 -18.40 25.11
CA MET A 332 3.24 -18.81 24.54
C MET A 332 2.20 -17.68 24.55
N ALA A 333 2.32 -16.71 25.47
CA ALA A 333 1.45 -15.55 25.49
C ALA A 333 1.64 -14.64 24.26
N VAL A 334 2.86 -14.60 23.69
CA VAL A 334 3.14 -13.91 22.42
C VAL A 334 2.43 -14.61 21.27
N VAL A 335 2.56 -15.94 21.20
CA VAL A 335 1.93 -16.75 20.16
C VAL A 335 0.41 -16.59 20.19
N ALA A 336 -0.22 -16.65 21.37
CA ALA A 336 -1.67 -16.48 21.50
C ALA A 336 -2.18 -15.13 20.96
N VAL A 337 -1.44 -14.04 21.18
CA VAL A 337 -1.79 -12.71 20.62
C VAL A 337 -1.62 -12.72 19.10
N LEU A 338 -0.51 -13.28 18.59
CA LEU A 338 -0.26 -13.36 17.16
C LEU A 338 -1.31 -14.23 16.44
N GLU A 339 -1.70 -15.36 17.00
CA GLU A 339 -2.77 -16.22 16.49
C GLU A 339 -4.10 -15.45 16.43
N SER A 340 -4.43 -14.69 17.48
CA SER A 340 -5.66 -13.90 17.51
C SER A 340 -5.71 -12.73 16.52
N THR A 341 -4.58 -12.35 15.92
CA THR A 341 -4.47 -11.16 15.06
C THR A 341 -4.07 -11.47 13.62
N LEU A 342 -3.26 -12.50 13.37
CA LEU A 342 -2.70 -12.80 12.05
C LEU A 342 -3.09 -14.18 11.49
N SER A 343 -3.77 -15.04 12.26
CA SER A 343 -4.19 -16.36 11.77
C SER A 343 -5.25 -16.27 10.67
N CYS A 344 -5.43 -17.39 9.97
CA CYS A 344 -6.46 -17.54 8.96
C CYS A 344 -7.86 -17.36 9.58
N GLU A 345 -8.04 -17.82 10.82
CA GLU A 345 -9.27 -17.64 11.58
C GLU A 345 -9.51 -16.15 11.90
N ALA A 346 -8.52 -15.46 12.46
CA ALA A 346 -8.61 -14.03 12.78
C ALA A 346 -8.96 -13.18 11.55
N CYS A 347 -8.27 -13.42 10.43
CA CYS A 347 -8.51 -12.70 9.18
C CYS A 347 -9.88 -12.99 8.53
N LYS A 348 -10.52 -14.14 8.85
CA LYS A 348 -11.82 -14.55 8.28
C LYS A 348 -13.01 -14.27 9.17
N ASN A 349 -12.84 -14.38 10.49
CA ASN A 349 -13.92 -14.27 11.47
C ASN A 349 -13.93 -12.90 12.16
N GLY A 350 -12.79 -12.20 12.17
CA GLY A 350 -12.60 -10.93 12.85
C GLY A 350 -11.55 -11.05 13.95
N MET A 351 -10.93 -9.91 14.29
CA MET A 351 -9.89 -9.80 15.32
C MET A 351 -10.47 -9.25 16.63
N PRO A 352 -9.82 -9.49 17.78
CA PRO A 352 -10.22 -8.89 19.05
C PRO A 352 -10.12 -7.36 19.01
N THR A 353 -10.87 -6.68 19.89
CA THR A 353 -10.70 -5.24 20.12
C THR A 353 -9.39 -4.95 20.86
N VAL A 354 -8.91 -3.70 20.79
CA VAL A 354 -7.74 -3.26 21.58
C VAL A 354 -7.96 -3.47 23.08
N SER A 355 -9.16 -3.19 23.59
CA SER A 355 -9.52 -3.45 24.99
C SER A 355 -9.37 -4.93 25.35
N ARG A 356 -9.71 -5.86 24.44
CA ARG A 356 -9.52 -7.28 24.67
C ARG A 356 -8.05 -7.68 24.63
N LEU A 357 -7.27 -7.12 23.70
CA LEU A 357 -5.81 -7.34 23.66
C LEU A 357 -5.14 -6.92 24.98
N LEU A 358 -5.50 -5.76 25.52
CA LEU A 358 -4.97 -5.26 26.81
C LEU A 358 -5.25 -6.21 27.99
N GLN A 359 -6.31 -7.02 27.91
CA GLN A 359 -6.67 -8.01 28.92
C GLN A 359 -5.99 -9.37 28.70
N MET A 360 -5.28 -9.59 27.59
CA MET A 360 -4.60 -10.85 27.34
C MET A 360 -3.38 -11.01 28.26
N PRO A 361 -3.00 -12.26 28.61
CA PRO A 361 -1.90 -12.53 29.54
C PRO A 361 -0.57 -11.86 29.22
N LEU A 362 -0.30 -11.58 27.94
CA LEU A 362 0.93 -10.90 27.52
C LEU A 362 1.03 -9.45 28.04
N PHE A 363 -0.10 -8.77 28.23
CA PHE A 363 -0.15 -7.34 28.53
C PHE A 363 -0.85 -7.01 29.85
N SER A 364 -1.71 -7.89 30.36
CA SER A 364 -2.56 -7.63 31.52
C SER A 364 -1.79 -7.32 32.81
N ASP A 365 -0.61 -7.89 32.98
CA ASP A 365 0.24 -7.76 34.16
C ASP A 365 1.32 -6.67 34.03
N VAL A 366 1.37 -5.97 32.89
CA VAL A 366 2.34 -4.89 32.65
C VAL A 366 1.86 -3.61 33.33
N LEU A 367 2.55 -3.22 34.40
CA LEU A 367 2.30 -1.96 35.10
C LEU A 367 3.04 -0.80 34.42
N LEU A 368 2.30 0.24 34.07
CA LEU A 368 2.82 1.46 33.47
C LEU A 368 2.87 2.58 34.51
N THR A 369 4.06 3.09 34.83
CA THR A 369 4.29 4.05 35.93
C THR A 369 4.26 5.52 35.48
N THR A 370 3.33 5.89 34.59
CA THR A 370 3.22 7.28 34.10
C THR A 370 2.32 8.14 34.98
N SER A 371 2.79 9.31 35.40
CA SER A 371 2.01 10.32 36.14
C SER A 371 1.21 11.25 35.23
N GLU A 372 1.56 11.35 33.93
CA GLU A 372 0.88 12.20 32.97
C GLU A 372 -0.47 11.60 32.56
N LYS A 373 -1.56 12.33 32.79
CA LYS A 373 -2.91 11.95 32.34
C LYS A 373 -3.09 12.29 30.86
N PRO A 374 -3.45 11.31 30.00
CA PRO A 374 -3.76 11.57 28.60
C PRO A 374 -4.85 12.63 28.40
N GLN A 375 -4.56 13.63 27.56
CA GLN A 375 -5.49 14.70 27.21
C GLN A 375 -5.43 15.02 25.71
N PHE A 376 -6.60 15.01 25.08
CA PHE A 376 -6.78 15.56 23.75
C PHE A 376 -8.21 16.07 23.61
N LYS A 377 -8.36 17.39 23.53
CA LYS A 377 -9.67 18.06 23.47
C LYS A 377 -10.00 18.39 22.02
N ILE A 378 -10.79 17.52 21.38
CA ILE A 378 -11.28 17.73 20.02
C ILE A 378 -12.68 18.37 20.09
N PRO A 379 -12.89 19.57 19.49
CA PRO A 379 -14.21 20.19 19.39
C PRO A 379 -15.24 19.25 18.76
N THR A 380 -16.49 19.27 19.24
CA THR A 380 -17.57 18.38 18.78
C THR A 380 -17.77 18.42 17.27
N LYS A 381 -17.71 19.62 16.66
CA LYS A 381 -17.77 19.77 15.21
C LYS A 381 -16.67 19.00 14.48
N LEU A 382 -15.44 19.05 14.98
CA LEU A 382 -14.30 18.36 14.38
C LEU A 382 -14.36 16.84 14.64
N LYS A 383 -14.92 16.40 15.78
CA LYS A 383 -15.19 14.97 16.00
C LYS A 383 -16.17 14.42 14.97
N GLU A 384 -17.20 15.18 14.64
CA GLU A 384 -18.17 14.78 13.61
C GLU A 384 -17.53 14.74 12.21
N ALA A 385 -16.69 15.72 11.88
CA ALA A 385 -15.91 15.71 10.64
C ALA A 385 -14.97 14.48 10.55
N LEU A 386 -14.32 14.12 11.67
CA LEU A 386 -13.49 12.90 11.75
C LEU A 386 -14.32 11.63 11.55
N ARG A 387 -15.52 11.54 12.14
CA ARG A 387 -16.43 10.41 11.97
C ARG A 387 -16.81 10.21 10.51
N ILE A 388 -17.24 11.28 9.84
CA ILE A 388 -17.62 11.25 8.42
C ILE A 388 -16.41 10.87 7.54
N ALA A 389 -15.25 11.48 7.79
CA ALA A 389 -14.04 11.16 7.04
C ALA A 389 -13.65 9.68 7.21
N LYS A 390 -13.69 9.16 8.43
CA LYS A 390 -13.45 7.75 8.74
C LYS A 390 -14.39 6.82 7.97
N GLU A 391 -15.70 7.10 7.95
CA GLU A 391 -16.69 6.31 7.21
C GLU A 391 -16.40 6.28 5.69
N CYS A 392 -15.93 7.40 5.13
CA CYS A 392 -15.51 7.45 3.73
C CYS A 392 -14.28 6.56 3.44
N ILE A 393 -13.28 6.57 4.34
CA ILE A 393 -12.08 5.71 4.22
C ILE A 393 -12.47 4.24 4.25
N GLU A 394 -13.31 3.85 5.21
CA GLU A 394 -13.79 2.47 5.37
C GLU A 394 -14.63 2.03 4.16
N LYS A 395 -15.48 2.92 3.64
CA LYS A 395 -16.23 2.67 2.40
C LYS A 395 -15.31 2.44 1.20
N ARG A 396 -14.25 3.24 1.04
CA ARG A 396 -13.26 3.06 -0.04
C ARG A 396 -12.51 1.74 0.11
N LEU A 397 -12.13 1.37 1.33
CA LEU A 397 -11.48 0.08 1.61
C LEU A 397 -12.38 -1.11 1.26
N ILE A 398 -13.67 -1.06 1.60
CA ILE A 398 -14.63 -2.11 1.26
C ILE A 398 -14.78 -2.24 -0.27
N GLU A 399 -14.79 -1.12 -1.00
CA GLU A 399 -14.86 -1.14 -2.45
C GLU A 399 -13.59 -1.72 -3.08
N GLU A 400 -12.41 -1.33 -2.59
CA GLU A 400 -11.12 -1.91 -2.97
C GLU A 400 -11.10 -3.43 -2.76
N GLN A 401 -11.58 -3.91 -1.60
CA GLN A 401 -11.69 -5.34 -1.28
C GLN A 401 -12.60 -6.09 -2.26
N LYS A 402 -13.72 -5.49 -2.67
CA LYS A 402 -14.62 -6.08 -3.68
C LYS A 402 -13.94 -6.22 -5.02
N GLN A 403 -13.23 -5.18 -5.47
CA GLN A 403 -12.50 -5.17 -6.73
C GLN A 403 -11.39 -6.22 -6.75
N ILE A 404 -10.59 -6.31 -5.68
CA ILE A 404 -9.54 -7.32 -5.53
C ILE A 404 -10.13 -8.73 -5.60
N HIS A 405 -11.26 -8.96 -4.92
CA HIS A 405 -11.91 -10.27 -4.94
C HIS A 405 -12.51 -10.62 -6.31
N GLN A 406 -13.13 -9.66 -6.99
CA GLN A 406 -13.65 -9.84 -8.34
C GLN A 406 -12.51 -10.16 -9.32
N HIS A 407 -11.40 -9.41 -9.25
CA HIS A 407 -10.21 -9.66 -10.05
C HIS A 407 -9.67 -11.08 -9.82
N ARG A 408 -9.47 -11.49 -8.55
CA ARG A 408 -9.02 -12.85 -8.21
C ARG A 408 -9.94 -13.94 -8.75
N ARG A 409 -11.25 -13.75 -8.70
CA ARG A 409 -12.23 -14.70 -9.27
C ARG A 409 -12.08 -14.80 -10.78
N LEU A 410 -11.94 -13.67 -11.47
CA LEU A 410 -11.72 -13.64 -12.93
C LEU A 410 -10.40 -14.30 -13.32
N THR A 411 -9.29 -13.99 -12.64
CA THR A 411 -7.98 -14.60 -12.90
C THR A 411 -8.01 -16.12 -12.70
N ARG A 412 -8.68 -16.62 -11.64
CA ARG A 412 -8.86 -18.06 -11.40
C ARG A 412 -9.74 -18.72 -12.47
N ALA A 413 -10.79 -18.03 -12.92
CA ALA A 413 -11.64 -18.53 -14.01
C ALA A 413 -10.85 -18.60 -15.33
N GLN A 414 -10.05 -17.59 -15.63
CA GLN A 414 -9.19 -17.54 -16.82
C GLN A 414 -8.10 -18.62 -16.79
N SER A 415 -7.44 -18.85 -15.64
CA SER A 415 -6.43 -19.92 -15.53
C SER A 415 -7.04 -21.31 -15.67
N HIS A 416 -8.23 -21.53 -15.13
CA HIS A 416 -8.98 -22.78 -15.31
C HIS A 416 -9.39 -22.98 -16.78
N HIS A 417 -9.85 -21.91 -17.45
CA HIS A 417 -10.27 -21.91 -18.85
C HIS A 417 -9.09 -22.09 -19.84
N GLY A 418 -7.89 -21.62 -19.46
CA GLY A 418 -6.65 -21.75 -20.23
C GLY A 418 -5.81 -22.99 -19.92
N SER A 419 -6.23 -23.83 -18.98
CA SER A 419 -5.50 -25.05 -18.59
C SER A 419 -5.41 -26.06 -19.74
N GLU A 420 -4.31 -26.82 -19.81
CA GLU A 420 -4.13 -27.86 -20.83
C GLU A 420 -5.25 -28.91 -20.80
N GLU A 421 -5.75 -29.25 -19.61
CA GLU A 421 -6.83 -30.23 -19.44
C GLU A 421 -8.14 -29.72 -20.02
N GLU A 422 -8.47 -28.46 -19.80
CA GLU A 422 -9.67 -27.83 -20.37
C GLU A 422 -9.53 -27.64 -21.89
N ARG A 423 -8.33 -27.28 -22.37
CA ARG A 423 -8.02 -27.22 -23.81
C ARG A 423 -8.12 -28.60 -24.47
N LYS A 424 -7.66 -29.67 -23.80
CA LYS A 424 -7.81 -31.08 -24.24
C LYS A 424 -9.29 -31.49 -24.23
N LYS A 425 -10.04 -31.20 -23.16
CA LYS A 425 -11.49 -31.44 -23.09
C LYS A 425 -12.25 -30.76 -24.22
N ARG A 426 -11.95 -29.50 -24.54
CA ARG A 426 -12.59 -28.79 -25.66
C ARG A 426 -12.24 -29.37 -27.02
N LYS A 427 -10.98 -29.75 -27.24
CA LYS A 427 -10.59 -30.47 -28.47
C LYS A 427 -11.36 -31.78 -28.61
N ILE A 428 -11.56 -32.52 -27.51
CA ILE A 428 -12.34 -33.77 -27.49
C ILE A 428 -13.83 -33.50 -27.76
N LEU A 429 -14.42 -32.51 -27.11
CA LEU A 429 -15.83 -32.13 -27.30
C LEU A 429 -16.10 -31.61 -28.71
N ALA A 430 -15.20 -30.79 -29.27
CA ALA A 430 -15.28 -30.32 -30.66
C ALA A 430 -15.19 -31.49 -31.66
N ARG A 431 -14.29 -32.45 -31.43
CA ARG A 431 -14.20 -33.68 -32.24
C ARG A 431 -15.47 -34.54 -32.14
N LYS A 432 -16.06 -34.66 -30.95
CA LYS A 432 -17.34 -35.39 -30.77
C LYS A 432 -18.50 -34.67 -31.47
N LYS A 433 -18.58 -33.34 -31.37
CA LYS A 433 -19.61 -32.54 -32.04
C LYS A 433 -19.49 -32.62 -33.57
N SER A 434 -18.27 -32.54 -34.10
CA SER A 434 -17.97 -32.69 -35.54
C SER A 434 -18.31 -34.10 -36.06
N LYS A 435 -18.06 -35.15 -35.28
CA LYS A 435 -18.50 -36.52 -35.64
C LYS A 435 -20.02 -36.65 -35.65
N ARG A 436 -20.72 -36.04 -34.70
CA ARG A 436 -22.19 -36.10 -34.63
C ARG A 436 -22.85 -35.35 -35.79
N SER A 437 -22.33 -34.17 -36.14
CA SER A 437 -22.79 -33.41 -37.31
C SER A 437 -22.46 -34.10 -38.64
N ALA A 438 -21.37 -34.88 -38.70
CA ALA A 438 -21.06 -35.68 -39.90
C ALA A 438 -22.03 -36.87 -40.08
N VAL A 439 -22.51 -37.46 -38.99
CA VAL A 439 -23.52 -38.53 -39.03
C VAL A 439 -24.91 -37.97 -39.38
N GLU A 440 -25.30 -36.82 -38.82
CA GLU A 440 -26.55 -36.13 -39.17
C GLU A 440 -26.58 -35.67 -40.65
N ASN A 441 -25.47 -35.15 -41.18
CA ASN A 441 -25.35 -34.84 -42.62
C ASN A 441 -25.35 -36.09 -43.52
N SER A 442 -24.97 -37.25 -43.00
CA SER A 442 -25.00 -38.52 -43.75
C SER A 442 -26.43 -39.10 -43.80
N GLU A 443 -27.21 -38.89 -42.74
CA GLU A 443 -28.63 -39.29 -42.69
C GLU A 443 -29.51 -38.38 -43.57
N GLU A 444 -29.24 -37.07 -43.64
CA GLU A 444 -29.95 -36.16 -44.56
C GLU A 444 -29.68 -36.42 -46.05
N HIS A 445 -28.53 -37.01 -46.40
CA HIS A 445 -28.24 -37.40 -47.78
C HIS A 445 -28.88 -38.73 -48.21
N SER A 446 -29.40 -39.52 -47.27
CA SER A 446 -30.09 -40.79 -47.56
C SER A 446 -31.61 -40.63 -47.82
N ALA A 447 -32.18 -39.46 -47.52
CA ALA A 447 -33.63 -39.20 -47.60
C ALA A 447 -34.08 -38.38 -48.82
N LYS A 448 -33.21 -38.15 -49.83
CA LYS A 448 -33.56 -37.39 -51.05
C LYS A 448 -33.43 -38.21 -52.33
N TYR A 449 -34.27 -39.23 -52.47
CA TYR A 449 -34.77 -39.68 -53.78
C TYR A 449 -36.28 -39.92 -53.67
N SER A 450 -37.03 -39.32 -54.61
CA SER A 450 -38.49 -39.35 -54.81
C SER A 450 -39.28 -38.18 -54.21
N ASN A 451 -39.37 -37.05 -54.94
CA ASN A 451 -40.53 -36.75 -55.79
C ASN A 451 -40.40 -35.36 -56.44
N SER A 452 -40.77 -35.27 -57.71
CA SER A 452 -40.82 -34.05 -58.50
C SER A 452 -42.17 -33.32 -58.37
N ASN A 453 -42.16 -32.00 -58.44
CA ASN A 453 -42.79 -31.15 -59.49
C ASN A 453 -43.24 -29.77 -58.97
N ASN A 454 -42.83 -28.75 -59.74
CA ASN A 454 -43.43 -27.42 -59.98
C ASN A 454 -43.71 -26.51 -58.75
N SER A 455 -43.39 -25.22 -58.72
CA SER A 455 -43.39 -24.20 -59.77
C SER A 455 -42.73 -22.88 -59.28
N ALA A 456 -42.15 -22.15 -60.25
CA ALA A 456 -41.90 -20.70 -60.39
C ALA A 456 -41.74 -19.75 -59.17
N GLY A 457 -40.69 -18.90 -59.22
CA GLY A 457 -40.82 -17.47 -58.86
C GLY A 457 -39.69 -16.83 -58.03
N SER A 458 -38.63 -16.40 -58.73
CA SER A 458 -37.66 -15.31 -58.48
C SER A 458 -37.64 -14.51 -57.16
N GLY A 459 -36.42 -14.25 -56.64
CA GLY A 459 -36.18 -13.05 -55.81
C GLY A 459 -34.88 -13.01 -54.98
N ALA A 460 -33.82 -12.46 -55.58
CA ALA A 460 -32.72 -11.68 -54.97
C ALA A 460 -31.78 -12.30 -53.89
N SER A 461 -30.51 -12.29 -54.27
CA SER A 461 -29.28 -12.62 -53.56
C SER A 461 -28.82 -11.60 -52.51
N SER A 462 -28.27 -12.07 -51.38
CA SER A 462 -27.17 -11.45 -50.61
C SER A 462 -26.63 -12.40 -49.52
N PRO A 463 -25.29 -12.62 -49.40
CA PRO A 463 -24.70 -13.31 -48.26
C PRO A 463 -24.24 -12.33 -47.16
N LEU A 464 -24.52 -12.70 -45.91
CA LEU A 464 -23.99 -12.06 -44.69
C LEU A 464 -22.51 -12.45 -44.49
N THR A 465 -21.67 -11.43 -44.37
CA THR A 465 -20.24 -11.54 -44.04
C THR A 465 -20.01 -11.51 -42.53
N SER A 466 -19.13 -12.38 -42.07
CA SER A 466 -18.62 -12.50 -40.70
C SER A 466 -17.77 -11.28 -40.31
N PRO A 467 -17.82 -10.78 -39.05
CA PRO A 467 -16.97 -9.67 -38.64
C PRO A 467 -15.54 -10.15 -38.35
N SER A 468 -14.57 -9.55 -39.06
CA SER A 468 -13.15 -9.63 -38.76
C SER A 468 -12.75 -8.47 -37.84
N SER A 469 -11.85 -8.76 -36.90
CA SER A 469 -11.24 -7.84 -35.94
C SER A 469 -10.43 -6.71 -36.59
N PRO A 470 -10.46 -5.47 -36.07
CA PRO A 470 -9.68 -4.36 -36.62
C PRO A 470 -8.24 -4.30 -36.08
N THR A 471 -7.31 -4.15 -37.02
CA THR A 471 -5.89 -3.79 -36.87
C THR A 471 -5.74 -2.30 -36.51
N PRO A 472 -4.70 -1.85 -35.79
CA PRO A 472 -4.51 -0.45 -35.43
C PRO A 472 -3.99 0.40 -36.61
N PRO A 473 -4.29 1.71 -36.70
CA PRO A 473 -3.81 2.56 -37.78
C PRO A 473 -2.37 3.06 -37.56
N SER A 474 -1.63 3.07 -38.66
CA SER A 474 -0.29 3.64 -38.84
C SER A 474 -0.33 5.16 -38.72
N THR A 475 0.59 5.75 -37.94
CA THR A 475 0.72 7.20 -37.76
C THR A 475 1.49 7.78 -38.95
N ALA A 476 0.78 8.46 -39.85
CA ALA A 476 1.38 9.38 -40.80
C ALA A 476 1.72 10.69 -40.08
N VAL A 477 2.97 11.12 -40.25
CA VAL A 477 3.53 12.38 -39.79
C VAL A 477 3.06 13.48 -40.75
N GLU A 478 2.38 14.49 -40.24
CA GLU A 478 2.14 15.74 -40.97
C GLU A 478 2.61 16.91 -40.10
N HIS A 479 3.72 17.53 -40.54
CA HIS A 479 4.12 18.89 -40.19
C HIS A 479 3.06 19.86 -40.75
N ALA A 480 2.69 20.94 -40.05
CA ALA A 480 3.31 22.27 -40.08
C ALA A 480 2.30 23.31 -39.49
N PRO A 481 2.53 24.63 -39.52
CA PRO A 481 3.59 25.44 -38.89
C PRO A 481 3.03 26.58 -38.00
N PHE A 482 3.93 27.23 -37.25
CA PHE A 482 3.81 28.49 -36.47
C PHE A 482 2.97 28.50 -35.19
#